data_AF-A0A8J6U7Y5-F1
#
_entry.id   AF-A0A8J6U7Y5-F1
#
_cell.length_a   1.000
_cell.length_b   1.000
_cell.length_c   1.000
_cell.angle_alpha   90.00
_cell.angle_beta   90.00
_cell.angle_gamma   90.00
#
_symmetry.space_group_name_H-M   'P 1'
#
loop_
_entity.id
_entity.type
_entity.pdbx_description
1 polymer ?
#
loop_
_entity_poly.entity_id
_entity_poly.type
_entity_poly.pdbx_seq_one_letter_code
_entity_poly.pdbx_strand_id
1 'polypeptide(L)'
;MKHLTNISKLVALLSFVFGTLLLSTYLYFGRSEQLLFIGLKYVLLAIAINSILLFANLLATIPASSNRLEHLKTCGIILLNIPIACLYIYIVIQFKITPNF
;
A
#
# COMPACT_ATOMS: atom_id res chain seq x y z
N MET A 1 15.02 12.66 12.93
CA MET A 1 14.30 12.35 11.67
C MET A 1 14.54 10.94 11.13
N LYS A 2 15.64 10.24 11.47
CA LYS A 2 15.86 8.82 11.07
C LYS A 2 14.80 7.83 11.59
N HIS A 3 14.18 8.11 12.74
CA HIS A 3 13.08 7.28 13.24
C HIS A 3 11.85 7.30 12.31
N LEU A 4 11.55 8.45 11.69
CA LEU A 4 10.45 8.58 10.74
C LEU A 4 10.71 7.73 9.50
N THR A 5 11.90 7.83 8.89
CA THR A 5 12.23 7.05 7.68
C THR A 5 12.19 5.54 7.95
N ASN A 6 12.70 5.09 9.10
CA ASN A 6 12.67 3.67 9.46
C ASN A 6 11.24 3.14 9.68
N ILE A 7 10.41 3.87 10.43
CA ILE A 7 9.01 3.50 10.65
C ILE A 7 8.27 3.49 9.31
N SER A 8 8.46 4.50 8.47
CA SER A 8 7.78 4.57 7.17
C SER A 8 8.19 3.44 6.23
N LYS A 9 9.48 3.07 6.18
CA LYS A 9 9.93 1.90 5.41
C LYS A 9 9.33 0.61 5.93
N LEU A 10 9.33 0.42 7.25
CA LEU A 10 8.79 -0.80 7.87
C LEU A 10 7.28 -0.92 7.61
N VAL A 11 6.53 0.16 7.81
CA VAL A 11 5.08 0.17 7.54
C VAL A 11 4.80 -0.06 6.06
N ALA A 12 5.53 0.59 5.15
CA ALA A 12 5.37 0.38 3.72
C ALA A 12 5.66 -1.08 3.33
N LEU A 13 6.71 -1.68 3.88
CA LEU A 13 7.06 -3.07 3.64
C LEU A 13 6.00 -4.03 4.19
N LEU A 14 5.54 -3.83 5.42
CA LEU A 14 4.49 -4.66 6.00
C LEU A 14 3.18 -4.52 5.22
N SER A 15 2.80 -3.31 4.81
CA SER A 15 1.65 -3.09 3.94
C SER A 15 1.78 -3.82 2.60
N PHE A 16 2.96 -3.79 2.01
CA PHE A 16 3.23 -4.49 0.76
C PHE A 16 3.09 -6.01 0.93
N VAL A 17 3.71 -6.58 1.98
CA VAL A 17 3.70 -8.02 2.26
C VAL A 17 2.29 -8.51 2.56
N PHE A 18 1.57 -7.85 3.47
CA PHE A 18 0.20 -8.25 3.81
C PHE A 18 -0.76 -8.07 2.64
N GLY A 19 -0.66 -6.99 1.87
CA GLY A 19 -1.45 -6.80 0.65
C GLY A 19 -1.20 -7.89 -0.38
N THR A 20 0.07 -8.27 -0.58
CA THR A 20 0.45 -9.35 -1.49
C THR A 20 -0.04 -10.71 -1.01
N LEU A 21 0.07 -11.01 0.29
CA LEU A 21 -0.44 -12.26 0.87
C LEU A 21 -1.95 -12.36 0.72
N LEU A 22 -2.68 -11.29 0.98
CA LEU A 22 -4.13 -11.25 0.89
C LEU A 22 -4.60 -11.43 -0.56
N LEU A 23 -3.94 -10.75 -1.51
CA LEU A 23 -4.17 -10.93 -2.94
C LEU A 23 -3.88 -12.37 -3.38
N SER A 24 -2.75 -12.95 -2.96
CA SER A 24 -2.37 -14.32 -3.29
C SER A 24 -3.38 -15.34 -2.74
N THR A 25 -3.85 -15.11 -1.51
CA THR A 25 -4.88 -15.93 -0.86
C THR A 25 -6.20 -15.85 -1.62
N TYR A 26 -6.63 -14.64 -2.01
CA TYR A 26 -7.82 -14.44 -2.82
C TYR A 26 -7.74 -15.19 -4.17
N LEU A 27 -6.58 -15.14 -4.84
CA LEU A 27 -6.37 -15.84 -6.12
C LEU A 27 -6.31 -17.36 -5.95
N TYR A 28 -5.73 -17.86 -4.85
CA TYR A 28 -5.58 -19.29 -4.60
C TYR A 28 -6.89 -19.97 -4.18
N PHE A 29 -7.67 -19.36 -3.27
CA PHE A 29 -8.91 -19.95 -2.73
C PHE A 29 -10.14 -19.69 -3.62
N GLY A 30 -9.96 -19.55 -4.93
CA GLY A 30 -11.09 -19.45 -5.86
C GLY A 30 -11.92 -18.17 -5.73
N ARG A 31 -11.31 -17.05 -5.33
CA ARG A 31 -11.93 -15.71 -5.38
C ARG A 31 -13.17 -15.54 -4.46
N SER A 32 -13.09 -16.01 -3.22
CA SER A 32 -14.15 -15.84 -2.22
C SER A 32 -14.56 -14.37 -2.02
N GLU A 33 -15.87 -14.10 -2.01
CA GLU A 33 -16.44 -12.77 -1.76
C GLU A 33 -16.04 -12.21 -0.38
N GLN A 34 -15.92 -13.08 0.63
CA GLN A 34 -15.50 -12.68 1.97
C GLN A 34 -14.05 -12.17 1.96
N LEU A 35 -13.15 -12.88 1.26
CA LEU A 35 -11.76 -12.45 1.08
C LEU A 35 -11.69 -11.13 0.29
N LEU A 36 -12.55 -10.96 -0.72
CA LEU A 36 -12.64 -9.72 -1.49
C LEU A 36 -13.00 -8.53 -0.59
N PHE A 37 -14.00 -8.69 0.28
CA PHE A 37 -14.45 -7.63 1.20
C PHE A 37 -13.38 -7.28 2.25
N ILE A 38 -12.74 -8.31 2.82
CA ILE A 38 -11.62 -8.12 3.77
C ILE A 38 -10.48 -7.37 3.10
N GLY A 39 -10.09 -7.78 1.89
CA GLY A 39 -8.99 -7.12 1.19
C GLY A 39 -9.31 -5.73 0.70
N LEU A 40 -10.56 -5.41 0.38
CA LEU A 40 -10.95 -4.04 0.06
C LEU A 40 -10.78 -3.12 1.29
N LYS A 41 -11.25 -3.54 2.46
CA LYS A 41 -11.06 -2.80 3.71
C LYS A 41 -9.58 -2.61 4.04
N TYR A 42 -8.80 -3.67 3.85
CA TYR A 42 -7.36 -3.63 4.05
C TYR A 42 -6.68 -2.62 3.12
N VAL A 43 -6.98 -2.65 1.81
CA VAL A 43 -6.39 -1.74 0.82
C VAL A 43 -6.72 -0.28 1.15
N LEU A 44 -7.96 0.02 1.54
CA LEU A 44 -8.34 1.37 1.95
C LEU A 44 -7.54 1.86 3.17
N LEU A 45 -7.39 1.01 4.18
CA LEU A 45 -6.59 1.34 5.36
C LEU A 45 -5.10 1.52 5.01
N ALA A 46 -4.55 0.63 4.18
CA ALA A 46 -3.17 0.70 3.74
C ALA A 46 -2.90 1.97 2.93
N ILE A 47 -3.80 2.37 2.03
CA ILE A 47 -3.69 3.63 1.28
C ILE A 47 -3.67 4.82 2.25
N ALA A 48 -4.58 4.85 3.23
CA ALA A 48 -4.65 5.95 4.20
C ALA A 48 -3.36 6.09 5.02
N ILE A 49 -2.88 4.99 5.61
CA ILE A 49 -1.66 4.98 6.43
C ILE A 49 -0.43 5.34 5.58
N ASN A 50 -0.27 4.73 4.40
CA ASN A 50 0.86 5.03 3.52
C ASN A 50 0.82 6.48 3.02
N SER A 51 -0.35 7.04 2.75
CA SER A 51 -0.49 8.45 2.35
C SER A 51 -0.04 9.40 3.47
N ILE A 52 -0.44 9.16 4.71
CA ILE A 52 0.00 9.97 5.86
C ILE A 52 1.53 9.95 5.99
N LEU A 53 2.13 8.76 5.89
CA LEU A 53 3.59 8.60 5.98
C LEU A 53 4.31 9.22 4.77
N LEU A 54 3.70 9.17 3.59
CA LEU A 54 4.22 9.82 2.39
C LEU A 54 4.28 11.33 2.60
N PHE A 55 3.18 11.96 3.01
CA PHE A 55 3.15 13.41 3.28
C PHE A 55 4.13 13.80 4.38
N ALA A 56 4.22 13.03 5.47
CA ALA A 56 5.16 13.29 6.55
C ALA A 56 6.62 13.28 6.06
N ASN A 57 7.00 12.30 5.22
CA ASN A 57 8.34 12.27 4.62
C ASN A 57 8.55 13.37 3.59
N LEU A 58 7.52 13.73 2.81
CA LEU A 58 7.59 14.81 1.84
C LEU A 58 7.85 16.15 2.54
N LEU A 59 7.12 16.46 3.61
CA LEU A 59 7.32 17.68 4.40
C LEU A 59 8.71 17.71 5.03
N ALA A 60 9.25 16.55 5.46
CA ALA A 60 10.60 16.43 5.98
C ALA A 60 11.71 16.68 4.92
N THR A 61 11.38 16.68 3.62
CA THR A 61 12.32 17.05 2.54
C THR A 61 12.42 18.54 2.26
N ILE A 62 11.47 19.35 2.75
CA ILE A 62 11.40 20.80 2.52
C ILE A 62 12.55 21.55 3.20
N PRO A 63 12.86 21.32 4.50
CA PRO A 63 14.06 21.92 5.07
C PRO A 63 15.30 21.37 4.36
N ALA A 64 16.30 22.22 4.12
CA ALA A 64 17.60 21.85 3.55
C ALA A 64 18.42 20.99 4.52
N SER A 65 17.87 19.82 4.88
CA SER A 65 18.48 18.86 5.77
C SER A 65 19.41 17.97 4.96
N SER A 66 20.55 17.62 5.55
CA SER A 66 21.50 16.63 5.03
C SER A 66 20.86 15.26 4.76
N ASN A 67 19.67 14.99 5.32
CA ASN A 67 18.93 13.74 5.17
C ASN A 67 17.85 13.78 4.09
N ARG A 68 17.73 14.86 3.30
CA ARG A 68 16.71 15.01 2.24
C ARG A 68 16.65 13.82 1.28
N LEU A 69 17.81 13.30 0.87
CA LEU A 69 17.88 12.14 -0.03
C LEU A 69 17.27 10.88 0.60
N GLU A 70 17.44 10.69 1.92
CA GLU A 70 16.90 9.54 2.63
C GLU A 70 15.37 9.57 2.71
N HIS A 71 14.80 10.76 2.97
CA HIS A 71 13.36 10.97 2.95
C HIS A 71 12.77 10.75 1.55
N LEU A 72 13.42 11.26 0.49
CA LEU A 72 13.00 11.01 -0.91
C LEU A 72 13.02 9.52 -1.28
N LYS A 73 14.08 8.80 -0.92
CA LYS A 73 14.13 7.33 -1.12
C LYS A 73 12.99 6.63 -0.38
N THR A 74 12.68 7.08 0.83
CA THR A 74 11.57 6.52 1.62
C THR A 74 10.22 6.79 0.96
N CYS A 75 9.99 7.99 0.43
CA CYS A 75 8.79 8.28 -0.36
C CYS A 75 8.65 7.32 -1.55
N GLY A 76 9.73 7.05 -2.27
CA GLY A 76 9.74 6.07 -3.37
C GLY A 76 9.31 4.66 -2.92
N ILE A 77 9.79 4.21 -1.76
CA ILE A 77 9.40 2.91 -1.19
C ILE A 77 7.91 2.90 -0.83
N ILE A 78 7.39 3.96 -0.22
CA ILE A 78 5.97 4.05 0.15
C ILE A 78 5.08 4.02 -1.11
N LEU A 79 5.48 4.71 -2.19
CA LEU A 79 4.75 4.74 -3.45
C LEU A 79 4.63 3.37 -4.12
N LEU A 80 5.53 2.42 -3.80
CA LEU A 80 5.46 1.05 -4.31
C LEU A 80 4.21 0.29 -3.85
N ASN A 81 3.49 0.77 -2.82
CA ASN A 81 2.18 0.25 -2.44
C ASN A 81 1.05 0.65 -3.39
N ILE A 82 1.20 1.74 -4.17
CA ILE A 82 0.15 2.22 -5.08
C ILE A 82 -0.14 1.21 -6.21
N PRO A 83 0.85 0.64 -6.92
CA PRO A 83 0.60 -0.39 -7.93
C PRO A 83 -0.21 -1.59 -7.42
N ILE A 84 0.06 -2.07 -6.20
CA ILE A 84 -0.70 -3.18 -5.60
C ILE A 84 -2.15 -2.77 -5.33
N ALA A 85 -2.35 -1.58 -4.77
CA ALA A 85 -3.70 -1.05 -4.53
C ALA A 85 -4.48 -0.93 -5.85
N CYS A 86 -3.86 -0.41 -6.92
CA CYS A 86 -4.45 -0.35 -8.24
C CYS A 86 -4.79 -1.73 -8.80
N LEU A 87 -3.89 -2.70 -8.66
CA LEU A 87 -4.13 -4.08 -9.10
C LEU A 87 -5.32 -4.70 -8.35
N TYR A 88 -5.41 -4.50 -7.04
CA TYR A 88 -6.52 -4.99 -6.24
C TYR A 88 -7.86 -4.37 -6.68
N ILE A 89 -7.90 -3.04 -6.85
CA ILE A 89 -9.09 -2.32 -7.33
C ILE A 89 -9.51 -2.82 -8.71
N TYR A 90 -8.54 -3.02 -9.62
CA TYR A 90 -8.80 -3.57 -10.95
C TYR A 90 -9.46 -4.96 -10.89
N ILE A 91 -8.93 -5.85 -10.06
CA ILE A 91 -9.48 -7.20 -9.86
C ILE A 91 -10.92 -7.13 -9.32
N VAL A 92 -11.19 -6.23 -8.37
CA VAL A 92 -12.53 -6.02 -7.82
C VAL A 92 -13.50 -5.53 -8.90
N ILE A 93 -13.09 -4.54 -9.71
CA ILE A 93 -13.92 -3.99 -10.80
C ILE A 93 -14.26 -5.09 -11.81
N GLN A 94 -13.28 -5.85 -12.27
CA GLN A 94 -13.49 -6.94 -13.24
C GLN A 94 -14.43 -8.02 -12.69
N PHE A 95 -14.29 -8.39 -11.41
CA PHE A 95 -15.14 -9.39 -10.80
C PHE A 95 -16.58 -8.90 -10.60
N LYS A 96 -16.77 -7.63 -10.24
CA LYS A 96 -18.11 -7.08 -10.05
C LYS A 96 -18.87 -6.87 -11.36
N ILE A 97 -18.16 -6.69 -12.48
CA ILE A 97 -18.74 -6.45 -13.81
C ILE A 97 -19.03 -7.77 -14.55
N THR A 98 -18.34 -8.87 -14.21
CA THR A 98 -18.58 -10.18 -14.83
C THR A 98 -19.47 -11.01 -13.91
N PRO A 99 -20.79 -11.12 -14.16
CA PRO A 99 -21.62 -12.03 -13.38
C PRO A 99 -21.07 -13.45 -13.56
N ASN A 100 -20.87 -14.16 -12.44
CA ASN A 100 -20.56 -15.58 -12.46
C ASN A 100 -21.75 -16.29 -13.14
N PHE A 101 -21.54 -16.77 -14.36
CA PHE A 101 -22.44 -17.69 -15.06
C PHE A 101 -22.22 -19.11 -14.55
#